data_AF-A0A961MS79-F1
#
_entry.id   AF-A0A961MS79-F1
#
_cell.length_a   1.000
_cell.length_b   1.000
_cell.length_c   1.000
_cell.angle_alpha   90.00
_cell.angle_beta   90.00
_cell.angle_gamma   90.00
#
_symmetry.space_group_name_H-M   'P 1'
#
loop_
_entity.id
_entity.type
_entity.pdbx_description
1 polymer ?
#
loop_
_entity_poly.entity_id
_entity_poly.type
_entity_poly.pdbx_seq_one_letter_code
_entity_poly.pdbx_strand_id
1 'polypeptide(L)'
;TTLAARLQHLRRLVTGLPALRAINPRRAERNVAHHYDLDGRLYRLFLDPDMQYSCAYFERPDLSLDAAQLAKKRLIAAKLLVRPGAR
;
A
#
# COMPACT_ATOMS: atom_id res chain seq x y z
N THR A 1 -47.35 -6.47 -11.68
CA THR A 1 -45.91 -6.19 -11.86
C THR A 1 -45.30 -5.97 -10.50
N THR A 2 -44.66 -7.00 -9.97
CA THR A 2 -44.45 -7.20 -8.52
C THR A 2 -43.36 -6.28 -7.95
N LEU A 3 -43.59 -5.79 -6.73
CA LEU A 3 -42.68 -4.98 -5.90
C LEU A 3 -41.23 -5.51 -5.90
N ALA A 4 -41.07 -6.84 -5.99
CA ALA A 4 -39.78 -7.53 -6.12
C ALA A 4 -38.95 -7.08 -7.33
N ALA A 5 -39.58 -6.83 -8.48
CA ALA A 5 -38.88 -6.37 -9.69
C ALA A 5 -38.38 -4.93 -9.55
N ARG A 6 -39.14 -4.06 -8.86
CA ARG A 6 -38.76 -2.67 -8.57
C ARG A 6 -37.60 -2.61 -7.56
N LEU A 7 -37.61 -3.49 -6.56
CA LEU A 7 -36.52 -3.63 -5.58
C LEU A 7 -35.22 -4.18 -6.21
N GLN A 8 -35.32 -5.14 -7.13
CA GLN A 8 -34.15 -5.63 -7.88
C GLN A 8 -33.55 -4.55 -8.79
N HIS A 9 -34.38 -3.73 -9.42
CA HIS A 9 -33.92 -2.59 -10.23
C HIS A 9 -33.17 -1.55 -9.38
N LEU A 10 -33.74 -1.16 -8.24
CA LEU A 10 -33.10 -0.25 -7.28
C LEU A 10 -31.75 -0.79 -6.80
N ARG A 11 -31.67 -2.09 -6.51
CA ARG A 11 -30.43 -2.76 -6.09
C ARG A 11 -29.37 -2.75 -7.20
N ARG A 12 -29.74 -2.88 -8.48
CA ARG A 12 -28.83 -2.73 -9.63
C ARG A 12 -28.34 -1.29 -9.81
N LEU A 13 -29.19 -0.30 -9.55
CA LEU A 13 -28.81 1.11 -9.62
C LEU A 13 -27.81 1.48 -8.52
N VAL A 14 -28.00 0.98 -7.29
CA VAL A 14 -27.07 1.21 -6.17
C VAL A 14 -25.77 0.41 -6.34
N THR A 15 -25.82 -0.85 -6.78
CA THR A 15 -24.61 -1.68 -6.96
C THR A 15 -23.88 -1.46 -8.30
N GLY A 16 -24.50 -0.70 -9.22
CA GLY A 16 -23.97 -0.33 -10.54
C GLY A 16 -23.12 0.94 -10.55
N LEU A 17 -23.14 1.75 -9.48
CA LEU A 17 -22.27 2.92 -9.36
C LEU A 17 -20.81 2.48 -9.07
N PRO A 18 -19.85 2.76 -9.97
CA PRO A 18 -18.44 2.37 -9.79
C PRO A 18 -17.84 2.90 -8.46
N ALA A 19 -18.29 4.07 -8.02
CA ALA A 19 -17.86 4.72 -6.78
C ALA A 19 -18.15 3.86 -5.52
N LEU A 20 -19.24 3.09 -5.51
CA LEU A 20 -19.59 2.22 -4.39
C LEU A 20 -18.81 0.88 -4.41
N ARG A 21 -18.17 0.54 -5.53
CA ARG A 21 -17.27 -0.62 -5.67
C ARG A 21 -15.81 -0.31 -5.38
N ALA A 22 -15.42 0.96 -5.32
CA ALA A 22 -14.03 1.39 -5.21
C ALA A 22 -13.41 1.07 -3.84
N ILE A 23 -14.20 1.09 -2.76
CA ILE A 23 -13.72 0.82 -1.40
C ILE A 23 -14.27 -0.53 -0.94
N ASN A 24 -13.49 -1.59 -1.18
CA ASN A 24 -13.81 -2.94 -0.73
C ASN A 24 -12.64 -3.52 0.08
N PRO A 25 -12.70 -3.49 1.42
CA PRO A 25 -11.61 -3.94 2.30
C PRO A 25 -11.20 -5.39 2.04
N ARG A 26 -12.16 -6.30 1.85
CA ARG A 26 -11.87 -7.71 1.56
C ARG A 26 -11.15 -7.92 0.24
N ARG A 27 -11.36 -7.03 -0.74
CA ARG A 27 -10.63 -7.05 -2.01
C ARG A 27 -9.24 -6.46 -1.84
N ALA A 28 -9.11 -5.36 -1.09
CA ALA A 28 -7.82 -4.74 -0.78
C ALA A 28 -6.91 -5.70 -0.02
N GLU A 29 -7.42 -6.38 1.01
CA GLU A 29 -6.72 -7.41 1.77
C GLU A 29 -6.21 -8.54 0.87
N ARG A 30 -7.07 -9.10 0.01
CA ARG A 30 -6.69 -10.14 -0.97
C ARG A 30 -5.59 -9.66 -1.94
N ASN A 31 -5.67 -8.41 -2.39
CA ASN A 31 -4.65 -7.84 -3.27
C ASN A 31 -3.31 -7.65 -2.56
N VAL A 32 -3.33 -7.20 -1.30
CA VAL A 32 -2.13 -7.05 -0.46
C VAL A 32 -1.49 -8.41 -0.23
N ALA A 33 -2.25 -9.41 0.20
CA ALA A 33 -1.75 -10.76 0.42
C ALA A 33 -1.14 -11.36 -0.86
N HIS A 34 -1.83 -11.23 -2.00
CA HIS A 34 -1.33 -11.74 -3.27
C HIS A 34 0.01 -11.11 -3.70
N HIS A 35 0.23 -9.83 -3.38
CA HIS A 35 1.46 -9.13 -3.78
C HIS A 35 2.58 -9.26 -2.76
N TYR A 36 2.27 -9.19 -1.46
CA TYR A 36 3.27 -9.08 -0.40
C TYR A 36 3.50 -10.39 0.38
N ASP A 37 2.53 -11.30 0.47
CA ASP A 37 2.66 -12.59 1.18
C ASP A 37 3.35 -13.66 0.30
N LEU A 38 4.49 -13.29 -0.27
CA LEU A 38 5.41 -14.20 -0.94
C LEU A 38 6.51 -14.63 0.05
N ASP A 39 7.23 -15.71 -0.27
CA ASP A 39 8.33 -16.18 0.58
C ASP A 39 9.38 -15.06 0.78
N GLY A 40 9.67 -14.72 2.05
CA GLY A 40 10.66 -13.71 2.41
C GLY A 40 12.05 -13.95 1.81
N ARG A 41 12.39 -15.20 1.46
CA ARG A 41 13.63 -15.54 0.75
C ARG A 41 13.71 -14.92 -0.64
N LEU A 42 12.58 -14.78 -1.34
CA LEU A 42 12.51 -14.13 -2.65
C LEU A 42 12.93 -12.67 -2.54
N TYR A 43 12.35 -11.93 -1.60
CA TYR A 43 12.64 -10.52 -1.39
C TYR A 43 14.09 -10.25 -1.00
N ARG A 44 14.70 -11.14 -0.21
CA ARG A 44 16.12 -11.05 0.17
C ARG A 44 17.09 -11.13 -1.01
N LEU A 45 16.66 -11.60 -2.17
CA LEU A 45 17.52 -11.65 -3.36
C LEU A 45 17.74 -10.27 -3.99
N PHE A 46 16.88 -9.28 -3.72
CA PHE A 46 16.92 -8.00 -4.42
C PHE A 46 16.65 -6.75 -3.55
N LEU A 47 16.10 -6.91 -2.34
CA LEU A 47 15.96 -5.79 -1.40
C LEU A 47 17.24 -5.58 -0.58
N ASP A 48 17.35 -4.38 0.01
CA ASP A 48 18.39 -4.04 0.97
C ASP A 48 18.22 -4.83 2.29
N PRO A 49 19.23 -4.86 3.18
CA PRO A 49 19.17 -5.59 4.44
C PRO A 49 18.01 -5.21 5.37
N ASP A 50 17.50 -3.97 5.28
CA ASP A 50 16.35 -3.52 6.06
C ASP A 50 15.00 -3.88 5.40
N MET A 51 15.04 -4.64 4.28
CA MET A 51 13.86 -5.11 3.53
C MET A 51 12.94 -3.96 3.06
N GLN A 52 13.51 -2.82 2.66
CA GLN A 52 12.73 -1.64 2.28
C GLN A 52 12.17 -1.79 0.87
N TYR A 53 10.90 -2.18 0.78
CA TYR A 53 10.20 -2.25 -0.50
C TYR A 53 9.47 -0.94 -0.83
N SER A 54 10.23 0.15 -0.93
CA SER A 54 9.76 1.47 -1.36
C SER A 54 10.88 2.24 -2.05
N CYS A 55 10.55 3.38 -2.68
CA CYS A 55 11.53 4.21 -3.37
C CYS A 55 12.63 4.70 -2.42
N ALA A 56 13.89 4.44 -2.77
CA ALA A 56 15.05 4.97 -2.07
C ALA A 56 15.27 6.46 -2.39
N TYR A 57 16.04 7.16 -1.55
CA TYR A 57 16.37 8.56 -1.76
C TYR A 57 17.88 8.73 -1.91
N PHE A 58 18.33 8.99 -3.14
CA PHE A 58 19.74 9.15 -3.49
C PHE A 58 20.15 10.62 -3.34
N GLU A 59 20.68 11.00 -2.18
CA GLU A 59 21.24 12.35 -1.94
C GLU A 59 22.45 12.64 -2.83
N ARG A 60 23.14 11.59 -3.26
CA ARG A 60 24.22 11.63 -4.24
C ARG A 60 24.11 10.42 -5.18
N PRO A 61 24.58 10.54 -6.43
CA PRO A 61 24.47 9.46 -7.41
C PRO A 61 25.35 8.23 -7.11
N ASP A 62 26.37 8.36 -6.25
CA ASP A 62 27.33 7.31 -5.89
C ASP A 62 26.88 6.43 -4.70
N LEU A 63 25.73 6.71 -4.10
CA LEU A 63 25.25 5.95 -2.94
C LEU A 63 24.85 4.53 -3.32
N SER A 64 25.17 3.58 -2.44
CA SER A 64 24.56 2.24 -2.50
C SER A 64 23.05 2.32 -2.20
N LEU A 65 22.31 1.29 -2.62
CA LEU A 65 20.88 1.18 -2.32
C LEU A 65 20.61 1.26 -0.81
N ASP A 66 21.37 0.53 -0.01
CA ASP A 66 21.28 0.50 1.46
C ASP A 66 21.43 1.90 2.06
N ALA A 67 22.44 2.65 1.59
CA ALA A 67 22.68 4.02 2.03
C ALA A 67 21.54 4.96 1.61
N ALA A 68 21.01 4.80 0.39
CA ALA A 68 19.89 5.59 -0.12
C ALA A 68 18.56 5.27 0.60
N GLN A 69 18.34 4.02 1.01
CA GLN A 69 17.19 3.62 1.84
C GLN A 69 17.30 4.21 3.26
N LEU A 70 18.50 4.26 3.84
CA LEU A 70 18.75 4.92 5.11
C LEU A 70 18.51 6.44 5.01
N ALA A 71 18.99 7.09 3.95
CA ALA A 71 18.76 8.51 3.68
C ALA A 71 17.26 8.82 3.57
N LYS A 72 16.49 7.99 2.85
CA LYS A 72 15.01 8.08 2.79
C LYS A 72 14.37 8.06 4.18
N LYS A 73 14.76 7.12 5.04
CA LYS A 73 14.22 7.03 6.42
C LYS A 73 14.50 8.29 7.22
N ARG A 74 15.73 8.83 7.14
CA ARG A 74 16.11 10.09 7.79
C ARG A 74 15.28 11.27 7.28
N LEU A 75 15.09 11.36 5.98
CA LEU A 75 14.28 12.41 5.35
C LEU A 75 12.83 12.38 5.84
N ILE A 76 12.21 11.19 5.92
CA ILE A 76 10.84 11.04 6.44
C ILE A 76 10.78 11.46 7.91
N ALA A 77 11.70 10.97 8.74
CA ALA A 77 11.76 11.30 10.17
C ALA A 77 11.93 12.81 10.40
N ALA A 78 12.80 13.48 9.63
CA ALA A 78 12.99 14.92 9.69
C ALA A 78 11.71 15.71 9.35
N LYS A 79 10.94 15.24 8.35
CA LYS A 79 9.67 15.87 7.97
C LYS A 79 8.56 15.66 8.99
N LEU A 80 8.60 14.56 9.74
CA LEU A 80 7.59 14.26 10.77
C LEU A 80 7.77 15.08 12.05
N LEU A 81 8.94 15.72 12.26
CA LEU A 81 9.25 16.49 13.48
C LEU A 81 8.96 15.69 14.78
N VAL A 82 9.32 14.41 14.77
CA VAL A 82 9.02 13.46 15.83
C VAL A 82 9.63 13.93 17.15
N ARG A 83 8.82 13.94 18.22
CA ARG A 83 9.27 14.29 19.58
C ARG A 83 9.47 13.02 20.41
N PRO A 84 10.34 13.05 21.45
CA PRO A 84 10.43 11.95 22.40
C PRO A 84 9.05 11.56 22.93
N GLY A 85 8.71 10.27 22.84
CA GLY A 85 7.42 9.72 23.29
C GLY A 85 6.30 9.67 22.25
N ALA A 86 6.49 10.22 21.04
CA ALA A 86 5.54 10.06 19.94
C ALA A 86 5.43 8.59 19.48
N ARG A 87 4.23 8.15 19.08
CA ARG A 87 3.91 6.83 18.54
C ARG A 87 3.18 6.93 17.22
#